data_AF-A0A7Y2DV81-F1
#
_entry.id   AF-A0A7Y2DV81-F1
#
_cell.length_a   1.000
_cell.length_b   1.000
_cell.length_c   1.000
_cell.angle_alpha   90.00
_cell.angle_beta   90.00
_cell.angle_gamma   90.00
#
_symmetry.space_group_name_H-M   'P 1'
#
loop_
_entity.id
_entity.type
_entity.pdbx_description
1 polymer ?
#
loop_
_entity_poly.entity_id
_entity_poly.type
_entity_poly.pdbx_seq_one_letter_code
_entity_poly.pdbx_strand_id
1 'polypeptide(L)'
;MKNRRFNFLVILGLMLTLGLSTAFANGVNDGKKKKKRPKNTGVLSVQTTPNAMTVKVDGQVVGQSGVTEGAEFFLTPGVHLVEIEGPNGKTFSKEINIVKNVKNCICLDVVEKKTTRPCPYDMRVSGPDSVQEGDLATFVATNVASVTPLAASALTYAWRVTPSDARVTSGLGTNSITVDTTGLGNRTISVELDVTDGVYDASCRQRIAVNTGVTKVEIPVIPPLLFDEFPTLSNDDDKARLDNLAIELQNNPNAQGYIIMYQGTDRRSQRRTSERLSKFALDYLVKTRGVDPSRLQIVRGGSRTTTTYQMWLVPPGATTPVPNE
;
A
#
# COMPACT_ATOMS: atom_id res chain seq x y z
N MET A 1 54.92 42.58 -15.00
CA MET A 1 53.76 42.88 -15.87
C MET A 1 52.53 42.31 -15.17
N LYS A 2 51.53 43.04 -14.67
CA LYS A 2 51.02 44.38 -14.97
C LYS A 2 50.48 44.94 -13.63
N ASN A 3 50.96 46.12 -13.25
CA ASN A 3 50.63 46.85 -12.03
C ASN A 3 49.17 47.34 -12.04
N ARG A 4 48.50 47.29 -10.88
CA ARG A 4 47.65 48.41 -10.43
C ARG A 4 47.64 48.47 -8.90
N ARG A 5 48.26 49.54 -8.42
CA ARG A 5 48.37 49.97 -7.03
C ARG A 5 47.05 50.62 -6.62
N PHE A 6 46.53 50.30 -5.43
CA PHE A 6 45.60 51.15 -4.72
C PHE A 6 46.22 51.55 -3.38
N ASN A 7 46.78 52.76 -3.38
CA ASN A 7 47.04 53.56 -2.20
C ASN A 7 45.68 54.05 -1.69
N PHE A 8 45.36 53.82 -0.42
CA PHE A 8 44.47 54.74 0.30
C PHE A 8 45.06 55.04 1.67
N LEU A 9 45.29 56.33 1.86
CA LEU A 9 45.92 56.99 2.97
C LEU A 9 45.09 56.83 4.25
N VAL A 10 45.80 56.49 5.33
CA VAL A 10 45.37 56.73 6.71
C VAL A 10 45.37 58.24 6.94
N ILE A 11 44.19 58.84 7.02
CA ILE A 11 44.03 60.23 7.46
C ILE A 11 43.71 60.21 8.94
N LEU A 12 44.71 60.59 9.74
CA LEU A 12 44.55 60.99 11.14
C LEU A 12 43.75 62.30 11.18
N GLY A 13 42.45 62.21 11.44
CA GLY A 13 41.58 63.36 11.66
C GLY A 13 41.48 63.72 13.14
N LEU A 14 42.34 64.62 13.60
CA LEU A 14 42.26 65.28 14.90
C LEU A 14 41.16 66.36 14.84
N MET A 15 39.97 66.07 15.36
CA MET A 15 38.90 67.06 15.56
C MET A 15 38.75 67.33 17.06
N LEU A 16 39.32 68.45 17.49
CA LEU A 16 39.08 69.09 18.77
C LEU A 16 37.69 69.73 18.72
N THR A 17 36.70 69.13 19.39
CA THR A 17 35.45 69.81 19.74
C THR A 17 35.32 69.83 21.26
N LEU A 18 35.53 71.02 21.82
CA LEU A 18 35.21 71.39 23.18
C LEU A 18 33.69 71.36 23.36
N GLY A 19 33.16 70.22 23.80
CA GLY A 19 31.81 70.10 24.32
C GLY A 19 31.87 69.84 25.82
N LEU A 20 31.63 70.88 26.64
CA LEU A 20 31.39 70.70 28.06
C LEU A 20 30.16 69.80 28.24
N SER A 21 30.39 68.57 28.68
CA SER A 21 29.37 67.73 29.30
C SER A 21 29.99 67.08 30.52
N THR A 22 29.43 67.41 31.68
CA THR A 22 29.87 66.97 32.99
C THR A 22 29.56 65.49 33.17
N ALA A 23 30.56 64.65 32.89
CA ALA A 23 30.56 63.25 33.29
C ALA A 23 30.94 63.16 34.77
N PHE A 24 29.99 62.79 35.64
CA PHE A 24 30.32 62.25 36.95
C PHE A 24 30.91 60.85 36.75
N ALA A 25 32.24 60.77 36.78
CA ALA A 25 32.94 59.51 37.03
C ALA A 25 32.79 59.15 38.52
N ASN A 26 32.33 57.94 38.80
CA ASN A 26 32.61 57.30 40.08
C ASN A 26 32.76 55.80 39.89
N GLY A 27 33.96 55.31 40.21
CA GLY A 27 34.14 54.14 41.05
C GLY A 27 34.09 52.76 40.41
N VAL A 28 35.27 52.18 40.25
CA VAL A 28 35.53 50.73 40.17
C VAL A 28 35.07 50.03 41.47
N ASN A 29 34.57 48.79 41.30
CA ASN A 29 34.29 47.74 42.31
C ASN A 29 33.37 48.08 43.49
N ASP A 30 32.15 47.54 43.46
CA ASP A 30 31.44 47.18 44.70
C ASP A 30 30.32 46.16 44.42
N GLY A 31 30.25 45.12 45.25
CA GLY A 31 29.23 44.08 45.14
C GLY A 31 27.81 44.64 45.30
N LYS A 32 26.89 44.18 44.44
CA LYS A 32 25.41 44.26 44.52
C LYS A 32 24.83 45.31 45.51
N LYS A 33 25.08 46.61 45.31
CA LYS A 33 24.23 47.66 45.91
C LYS A 33 23.04 47.89 44.97
N LYS A 34 21.85 47.38 45.34
CA LYS A 34 20.59 47.66 44.63
C LYS A 34 20.44 49.18 44.48
N LYS A 35 20.36 49.69 43.24
CA LYS A 35 20.07 51.11 42.96
C LYS A 35 18.83 51.50 43.77
N LYS A 36 18.94 52.50 44.66
CA LYS A 36 17.81 52.93 45.50
C LYS A 36 16.69 53.44 44.60
N ARG A 37 15.49 52.87 44.74
CA ARG A 37 14.27 53.25 44.03
C ARG A 37 14.01 54.77 44.16
N PRO A 38 13.82 55.50 43.05
CA PRO A 38 13.43 56.91 43.10
C PRO A 38 12.08 57.10 43.79
N LYS A 39 11.93 58.16 44.60
CA LYS A 39 10.67 58.49 45.27
C LYS A 39 9.57 58.77 44.23
N ASN A 40 8.32 58.45 44.56
CA ASN A 40 7.13 58.68 43.73
C ASN A 40 7.07 57.92 42.37
N THR A 41 7.74 56.77 42.24
CA THR A 41 7.66 55.93 41.03
C THR A 41 6.87 54.64 41.28
N GLY A 42 6.35 54.01 40.24
CA GLY A 42 6.00 52.58 40.20
C GLY A 42 7.17 51.75 39.66
N VAL A 43 7.06 50.42 39.70
CA VAL A 43 8.06 49.51 39.12
C VAL A 43 7.42 48.74 37.98
N LEU A 44 8.08 48.75 36.82
CA LEU A 44 7.81 47.85 35.71
C LEU A 44 8.93 46.80 35.70
N SER A 45 8.58 45.52 35.79
CA SER A 45 9.51 44.40 35.74
C SER A 45 9.28 43.61 34.47
N VAL A 46 10.27 43.56 33.58
CA VAL A 46 10.16 42.86 32.31
C VAL A 46 11.12 41.69 32.26
N GLN A 47 10.57 40.49 32.06
CA GLN A 47 11.30 39.25 31.87
C GLN A 47 10.98 38.65 30.50
N THR A 48 12.00 38.20 29.78
CA THR A 48 11.82 37.50 28.50
C THR A 48 12.71 36.27 28.39
N THR A 49 12.20 35.19 27.81
CA THR A 49 12.98 33.98 27.52
C THR A 49 12.95 33.63 26.03
N PRO A 50 14.02 33.03 25.46
CA PRO A 50 15.30 32.68 26.10
C PRO A 50 16.29 33.86 26.18
N ASN A 51 16.06 34.96 25.46
CA ASN A 51 16.99 36.08 25.35
C ASN A 51 16.39 37.38 25.91
N ALA A 52 17.26 38.29 26.36
CA ALA A 52 16.88 39.66 26.68
C ALA A 52 16.43 40.40 25.42
N MET A 53 15.46 41.29 25.57
CA MET A 53 14.81 42.03 24.50
C MET A 53 14.74 43.51 24.83
N THR A 54 14.77 44.35 23.79
CA THR A 54 14.67 45.80 23.95
C THR A 54 13.30 46.19 24.48
N VAL A 55 13.28 46.94 25.57
CA VAL A 55 12.07 47.50 26.18
C VAL A 55 11.99 48.98 25.84
N LYS A 56 10.86 49.39 25.28
CA LYS A 56 10.47 50.78 25.04
C LYS A 56 9.29 51.14 25.91
N VAL A 57 9.31 52.35 26.44
CA VAL A 57 8.20 52.96 27.17
C VAL A 57 7.90 54.29 26.51
N ASP A 58 6.65 54.47 26.07
CA ASP A 58 6.18 55.66 25.35
C ASP A 58 7.06 56.01 24.14
N GLY A 59 7.48 54.97 23.40
CA GLY A 59 8.33 55.07 22.21
C GLY A 59 9.83 55.26 22.49
N GLN A 60 10.25 55.44 23.75
CA GLN A 60 11.67 55.61 24.12
C GLN A 60 12.28 54.32 24.65
N VAL A 61 13.50 53.99 24.21
CA VAL A 61 14.23 52.81 24.70
C VAL A 61 14.68 53.05 26.14
N VAL A 62 14.18 52.23 27.07
CA VAL A 62 14.51 52.32 28.50
C VAL A 62 15.55 51.28 28.94
N GLY A 63 15.75 50.22 28.15
CA GLY A 63 16.79 49.22 28.38
C GLY A 63 16.44 47.85 27.81
N GLN A 64 17.07 46.82 28.37
CA GLN A 64 16.84 45.42 28.01
C GLN A 64 16.07 44.72 29.13
N SER A 65 15.15 43.81 28.78
CA SER A 65 14.51 42.90 29.73
C SER A 65 15.54 41.95 30.37
N GLY A 66 15.16 41.33 31.47
CA GLY A 66 15.98 40.28 32.08
C GLY A 66 15.54 38.89 31.62
N VAL A 67 16.43 37.90 31.73
CA VAL A 67 16.17 36.51 31.26
C VAL A 67 15.78 35.59 32.42
N THR A 68 16.64 35.50 33.43
CA THR A 68 16.40 34.66 34.63
C THR A 68 15.60 35.38 35.72
N GLU A 69 15.73 36.70 35.79
CA GLU A 69 15.01 37.59 36.70
C GLU A 69 14.59 38.82 35.89
N GLY A 70 13.40 39.36 36.14
CA GLY A 70 12.90 40.53 35.41
C GLY A 70 13.75 41.78 35.65
N ALA A 71 14.06 42.53 34.59
CA ALA A 71 14.71 43.82 34.69
C ALA A 71 13.71 44.88 35.17
N GLU A 72 14.07 45.64 36.20
CA GLU A 72 13.21 46.65 36.81
C GLU A 72 13.46 48.05 36.24
N PHE A 73 12.38 48.70 35.81
CA PHE A 73 12.33 50.07 35.32
C PHE A 73 11.41 50.89 36.23
N PHE A 74 11.85 52.08 36.63
CA PHE A 74 11.08 52.96 37.53
C PHE A 74 10.38 54.03 36.70
N LEU A 75 9.06 53.99 36.68
CA LEU A 75 8.23 54.87 35.86
C LEU A 75 7.36 55.77 36.76
N THR A 76 6.99 56.93 36.25
CA THR A 76 6.01 57.80 36.91
C THR A 76 4.64 57.11 36.99
N PRO A 77 3.78 57.43 37.97
CA PRO A 77 2.42 56.93 37.98
C PRO A 77 1.62 57.48 36.79
N GLY A 78 0.86 56.62 36.13
CA GLY A 78 0.13 56.96 34.90
C GLY A 78 0.06 55.78 33.93
N VAL A 79 -0.70 55.96 32.85
CA VAL A 79 -0.77 54.97 31.77
C VAL A 79 0.46 55.14 30.87
N HIS A 80 1.18 54.05 30.66
CA HIS A 80 2.37 53.99 29.82
C HIS A 80 2.19 52.91 28.75
N LEU A 81 2.61 53.20 27.51
CA LEU A 81 2.67 52.21 26.45
C LEU A 81 4.00 51.46 26.56
N VAL A 82 3.94 50.17 26.89
CA VAL A 82 5.13 49.31 26.97
C VAL A 82 5.24 48.48 25.71
N GLU A 83 6.36 48.61 25.02
CA GLU A 83 6.68 47.84 23.82
C GLU A 83 7.95 47.01 24.04
N ILE A 84 7.92 45.73 23.68
CA ILE A 84 9.06 44.82 23.79
C ILE A 84 9.37 44.27 22.41
N GLU A 85 10.56 44.58 21.90
CA GLU A 85 11.01 44.16 20.57
C GLU A 85 11.57 42.73 20.62
N GLY A 86 10.78 41.81 20.07
CA GLY A 86 11.13 40.42 19.91
C GLY A 86 11.90 40.13 18.61
N PRO A 87 12.33 38.88 18.41
CA PRO A 87 13.06 38.46 17.23
C PRO A 87 12.24 38.64 15.95
N ASN A 88 12.93 38.81 14.82
CA ASN A 88 12.34 38.96 13.48
C ASN A 88 11.37 40.14 13.34
N GLY A 89 11.58 41.23 14.10
CA GLY A 89 10.78 42.46 14.01
C GLY A 89 9.39 42.36 14.62
N LYS A 90 9.10 41.31 15.41
CA LYS A 90 7.84 41.20 16.17
C LYS A 90 7.91 42.08 17.41
N THR A 91 6.83 42.78 17.72
CA THR A 91 6.76 43.63 18.92
C THR A 91 5.56 43.23 19.77
N PHE A 92 5.78 43.02 21.06
CA PHE A 92 4.70 42.98 22.04
C PHE A 92 4.39 44.41 22.48
N SER A 93 3.11 44.81 22.49
CA SER A 93 2.70 46.16 22.89
C SER A 93 1.54 46.08 23.87
N LYS A 94 1.62 46.81 24.98
CA LYS A 94 0.57 46.85 26.01
C LYS A 94 0.58 48.15 26.79
N GLU A 95 -0.59 48.77 26.94
CA GLU A 95 -0.78 49.87 27.89
C GLU A 95 -0.88 49.33 29.32
N ILE A 96 -0.09 49.92 30.21
CA ILE A 96 -0.04 49.55 31.62
C ILE A 96 -0.21 50.80 32.47
N ASN A 97 -1.19 50.78 33.36
CA ASN A 97 -1.33 51.81 34.38
C ASN A 97 -0.32 51.55 35.52
N ILE A 98 0.74 52.35 35.56
CA ILE A 98 1.75 52.32 36.61
C ILE A 98 1.21 53.06 37.83
N VAL A 99 1.23 52.41 38.98
CA VAL A 99 0.82 53.01 40.26
C VAL A 99 2.04 53.16 41.17
N LYS A 100 2.08 54.27 41.91
CA LYS A 100 3.14 54.54 42.90
C LYS A 100 3.28 53.36 43.87
N ASN A 101 4.51 52.97 44.18
CA ASN A 101 4.82 51.87 45.10
C ASN A 101 4.37 50.46 44.66
N VAL A 102 3.71 50.31 43.51
CA VAL A 102 3.26 49.02 42.95
C VAL A 102 4.28 48.48 41.94
N LYS A 103 4.45 47.16 41.89
CA LYS A 103 5.26 46.44 40.90
C LYS A 103 4.34 45.77 39.88
N ASN A 104 4.47 46.14 38.61
CA ASN A 104 3.82 45.53 37.46
C ASN A 104 4.81 44.63 36.74
N CYS A 105 4.41 43.42 36.37
CA CYS A 105 5.30 42.44 35.73
C CYS A 105 4.80 42.08 34.33
N ILE A 106 5.73 41.99 33.38
CA ILE A 106 5.53 41.40 32.06
C ILE A 106 6.53 40.26 31.91
N CYS A 107 6.04 39.06 31.65
CA CYS A 107 6.86 37.89 31.33
C CYS A 107 6.47 37.40 29.94
N LEU A 108 7.45 37.30 29.02
CA LEU A 108 7.23 36.81 27.66
C LEU A 108 8.17 35.64 27.36
N ASP A 109 7.61 34.54 26.88
CA ASP A 109 8.40 33.41 26.38
C ASP A 109 8.29 33.33 24.86
N VAL A 110 9.43 33.32 24.17
CA VAL A 110 9.46 33.11 22.71
C VAL A 110 9.22 31.65 22.42
N VAL A 111 8.03 31.36 21.87
CA VAL A 111 7.71 30.03 21.36
C VAL A 111 7.99 30.00 19.86
N GLU A 112 9.04 29.28 19.47
CA GLU A 112 9.27 28.94 18.06
C GLU A 112 8.30 27.84 17.63
N LYS A 113 7.21 28.22 16.96
CA LYS A 113 6.33 27.25 16.32
C LYS A 113 6.89 26.91 14.93
N LYS A 114 7.45 25.71 14.77
CA LYS A 114 7.73 25.17 13.44
C LYS A 114 6.39 24.95 12.72
N THR A 115 6.14 25.73 11.67
CA THR A 115 5.01 25.51 10.76
C THR A 115 5.38 24.40 9.78
N THR A 116 5.02 23.16 10.10
CA THR A 116 5.10 22.06 9.14
C THR A 116 3.93 22.18 8.17
N ARG A 117 4.21 22.31 6.88
CA ARG A 117 3.16 22.20 5.86
C ARG A 117 2.78 20.72 5.75
N PRO A 118 1.50 20.36 5.85
CA PRO A 118 1.07 18.97 5.63
C PRO A 118 1.31 18.58 4.17
N CYS A 119 1.50 17.28 3.92
CA CYS A 119 1.61 16.78 2.56
C CYS A 119 0.34 17.09 1.76
N PRO A 120 0.48 17.48 0.49
CA PRO A 120 -0.67 17.91 -0.32
C PRO A 120 -1.52 16.74 -0.86
N TYR A 121 -1.16 15.49 -0.53
CA TYR A 121 -1.91 14.29 -0.88
C TYR A 121 -1.89 13.25 0.27
N ASP A 122 -2.97 12.47 0.34
CA ASP A 122 -3.12 11.27 1.19
C ASP A 122 -3.72 10.18 0.30
N MET A 123 -2.90 9.23 -0.14
CA MET A 123 -3.31 8.19 -1.06
C MET A 123 -3.91 7.01 -0.31
N ARG A 124 -4.95 6.41 -0.90
CA ARG A 124 -5.54 5.15 -0.47
C ARG A 124 -5.61 4.23 -1.67
N VAL A 125 -5.30 2.96 -1.48
CA VAL A 125 -5.47 1.93 -2.52
C VAL A 125 -6.67 1.08 -2.17
N SER A 126 -7.53 0.83 -3.14
CA SER A 126 -8.67 -0.06 -3.05
C SER A 126 -8.59 -1.13 -4.14
N GLY A 127 -9.04 -2.34 -3.82
CA GLY A 127 -9.12 -3.47 -4.74
C GLY A 127 -10.12 -4.49 -4.19
N PRO A 128 -10.43 -5.56 -4.94
CA PRO A 128 -11.30 -6.62 -4.45
C PRO A 128 -10.65 -7.39 -3.30
N ASP A 129 -11.42 -7.79 -2.29
CA ASP A 129 -10.91 -8.66 -1.21
C ASP A 129 -10.58 -10.07 -1.73
N SER A 130 -11.38 -10.57 -2.69
CA SER A 130 -11.15 -11.84 -3.36
C SER A 130 -11.68 -11.86 -4.80
N VAL A 131 -11.09 -12.71 -5.65
CA VAL A 131 -11.49 -12.96 -7.05
C VAL A 131 -11.36 -14.45 -7.39
N GLN A 132 -11.98 -14.92 -8.48
CA GLN A 132 -11.74 -16.27 -8.98
C GLN A 132 -10.48 -16.30 -9.86
N GLU A 133 -9.77 -17.43 -9.86
CA GLU A 133 -8.63 -17.63 -10.75
C GLU A 133 -9.04 -17.44 -12.22
N GLY A 134 -8.33 -16.53 -12.91
CA GLY A 134 -8.61 -16.16 -14.30
C GLY A 134 -9.42 -14.87 -14.45
N ASP A 135 -9.99 -14.35 -13.36
CA ASP A 135 -10.59 -13.02 -13.35
C ASP A 135 -9.54 -11.91 -13.42
N LEU A 136 -9.96 -10.73 -13.85
CA LEU A 136 -9.16 -9.51 -13.80
C LEU A 136 -9.43 -8.73 -12.52
N ALA A 137 -8.41 -8.57 -11.67
CA ALA A 137 -8.48 -7.74 -10.47
C ALA A 137 -8.02 -6.31 -10.77
N THR A 138 -8.83 -5.30 -10.43
CA THR A 138 -8.47 -3.88 -10.64
C THR A 138 -8.23 -3.19 -9.30
N PHE A 139 -7.12 -2.47 -9.22
CA PHE A 139 -6.68 -1.72 -8.03
C PHE A 139 -6.64 -0.25 -8.36
N VAL A 140 -7.24 0.59 -7.51
CA VAL A 140 -7.40 2.02 -7.73
C VAL A 140 -6.80 2.79 -6.56
N ALA A 141 -5.97 3.78 -6.89
CA ALA A 141 -5.39 4.73 -5.98
C ALA A 141 -6.20 6.05 -5.99
N THR A 142 -6.69 6.44 -4.82
CA THR A 142 -7.51 7.64 -4.62
C THR A 142 -6.81 8.60 -3.67
N ASN A 143 -6.71 9.87 -4.06
CA ASN A 143 -6.24 10.92 -3.16
C ASN A 143 -7.41 11.42 -2.30
N VAL A 144 -7.31 11.30 -0.98
CA VAL A 144 -8.32 11.71 0.00
C VAL A 144 -7.91 12.96 0.80
N ALA A 145 -6.82 13.65 0.40
CA ALA A 145 -6.41 14.87 1.08
C ALA A 145 -7.45 15.99 0.97
N SER A 146 -7.65 16.71 2.06
CA SER A 146 -8.59 17.84 2.17
C SER A 146 -7.99 19.17 1.73
N VAL A 147 -6.68 19.21 1.43
CA VAL A 147 -5.97 20.38 0.90
C VAL A 147 -6.11 20.37 -0.62
N THR A 148 -6.26 21.55 -1.25
CA THR A 148 -6.57 21.75 -2.67
C THR A 148 -5.98 20.65 -3.57
N PRO A 149 -6.79 19.86 -4.28
CA PRO A 149 -6.31 18.66 -4.94
C PRO A 149 -5.26 19.01 -5.98
N LEU A 150 -4.02 18.56 -5.75
CA LEU A 150 -3.05 18.40 -6.83
C LEU A 150 -3.71 17.55 -7.91
N ALA A 151 -3.69 18.01 -9.15
CA ALA A 151 -4.15 17.21 -10.27
C ALA A 151 -3.40 15.86 -10.26
N ALA A 152 -4.12 14.75 -10.48
CA ALA A 152 -3.54 13.41 -10.46
C ALA A 152 -2.36 13.23 -11.44
N SER A 153 -2.28 14.06 -12.48
CA SER A 153 -1.16 14.12 -13.43
C SER A 153 0.15 14.68 -12.88
N ALA A 154 0.16 15.23 -11.65
CA ALA A 154 1.36 15.68 -10.95
C ALA A 154 2.02 14.58 -10.11
N LEU A 155 1.37 13.43 -9.93
CA LEU A 155 1.87 12.32 -9.13
C LEU A 155 2.50 11.24 -10.01
N THR A 156 3.61 10.69 -9.56
CA THR A 156 4.27 9.53 -10.15
C THR A 156 3.84 8.28 -9.40
N TYR A 157 3.25 7.32 -10.12
CA TYR A 157 2.76 6.05 -9.58
C TYR A 157 3.71 4.91 -9.94
N ALA A 158 4.30 4.25 -8.95
CA ALA A 158 5.11 3.06 -9.14
C ALA A 158 4.44 1.86 -8.45
N TRP A 159 3.85 0.98 -9.26
CA TRP A 159 3.20 -0.23 -8.79
C TRP A 159 4.17 -1.41 -8.74
N ARG A 160 4.06 -2.23 -7.71
CA ARG A 160 4.70 -3.55 -7.59
C ARG A 160 3.65 -4.58 -7.25
N VAL A 161 3.66 -5.70 -7.97
CA VAL A 161 2.73 -6.80 -7.75
C VAL A 161 3.53 -8.04 -7.36
N THR A 162 3.08 -8.70 -6.30
CA THR A 162 3.61 -9.97 -5.81
C THR A 162 2.47 -10.98 -5.81
N PRO A 163 2.67 -12.23 -6.24
CA PRO A 163 3.92 -12.82 -6.70
C PRO A 163 4.31 -12.36 -8.12
N SER A 164 5.57 -12.57 -8.52
CA SER A 164 6.12 -12.02 -9.78
C SER A 164 5.54 -12.63 -11.06
N ASP A 165 4.87 -13.77 -10.93
CA ASP A 165 4.09 -14.41 -12.00
C ASP A 165 2.68 -13.81 -12.16
N ALA A 166 2.23 -12.96 -11.23
CA ALA A 166 1.03 -12.15 -11.42
C ALA A 166 1.28 -11.07 -12.47
N ARG A 167 0.44 -11.06 -13.52
CA ARG A 167 0.65 -10.21 -14.69
C ARG A 167 -0.21 -8.96 -14.64
N VAL A 168 0.43 -7.78 -14.64
CA VAL A 168 -0.27 -6.51 -14.86
C VAL A 168 -0.64 -6.40 -16.34
N THR A 169 -1.93 -6.29 -16.64
CA THR A 169 -2.45 -6.19 -18.02
C THR A 169 -2.53 -4.75 -18.50
N SER A 170 -2.72 -3.78 -17.61
CA SER A 170 -2.83 -2.36 -17.96
C SER A 170 -2.57 -1.44 -16.76
N GLY A 171 -2.35 -0.14 -17.05
CA GLY A 171 -2.40 0.93 -16.05
C GLY A 171 -1.10 1.28 -15.32
N LEU A 172 0.04 0.67 -15.68
CA LEU A 172 1.34 1.03 -15.11
C LEU A 172 1.63 2.54 -15.28
N GLY A 173 2.14 3.17 -14.22
CA GLY A 173 2.40 4.61 -14.19
C GLY A 173 1.16 5.48 -13.96
N THR A 174 -0.02 4.89 -13.79
CA THR A 174 -1.28 5.62 -13.56
C THR A 174 -1.85 5.34 -12.17
N ASN A 175 -2.95 6.00 -11.80
CA ASN A 175 -3.62 5.80 -10.52
C ASN A 175 -4.45 4.50 -10.45
N SER A 176 -4.44 3.66 -11.49
CA SER A 176 -5.17 2.39 -11.49
C SER A 176 -4.38 1.34 -12.27
N ILE A 177 -4.38 0.09 -11.80
CA ILE A 177 -3.83 -1.05 -12.54
C ILE A 177 -4.83 -2.20 -12.59
N THR A 178 -4.73 -3.01 -13.62
CA THR A 178 -5.46 -4.28 -13.73
C THR A 178 -4.47 -5.43 -13.77
N VAL A 179 -4.75 -6.48 -13.01
CA VAL A 179 -3.92 -7.68 -12.84
C VAL A 179 -4.72 -8.90 -13.28
N ASP A 180 -4.11 -9.74 -14.12
CA ASP A 180 -4.62 -11.05 -14.51
C ASP A 180 -4.24 -12.08 -13.44
N THR A 181 -5.23 -12.83 -12.97
CA THR A 181 -5.07 -13.80 -11.88
C THR A 181 -4.96 -15.25 -12.34
N THR A 182 -4.83 -15.49 -13.65
CA THR A 182 -4.66 -16.83 -14.24
C THR A 182 -3.43 -17.54 -13.64
N GLY A 183 -3.62 -18.77 -13.17
CA GLY A 183 -2.54 -19.57 -12.58
C GLY A 183 -2.22 -19.23 -11.12
N LEU A 184 -2.98 -18.33 -10.50
CA LEU A 184 -2.76 -17.89 -9.12
C LEU A 184 -3.77 -18.52 -8.13
N GLY A 185 -4.51 -19.56 -8.51
CA GLY A 185 -5.48 -20.21 -7.64
C GLY A 185 -4.91 -20.61 -6.27
N ASN A 186 -5.67 -20.34 -5.22
CA ASN A 186 -5.32 -20.56 -3.80
C ASN A 186 -4.10 -19.76 -3.32
N ARG A 187 -3.78 -18.64 -3.97
CA ARG A 187 -2.71 -17.72 -3.56
C ARG A 187 -3.29 -16.35 -3.21
N THR A 188 -2.44 -15.50 -2.64
CA THR A 188 -2.75 -14.10 -2.36
C THR A 188 -1.89 -13.22 -3.25
N ILE A 189 -2.53 -12.28 -3.94
CA ILE A 189 -1.86 -11.20 -4.66
C ILE A 189 -1.68 -10.04 -3.69
N SER A 190 -0.46 -9.50 -3.60
CA SER A 190 -0.16 -8.27 -2.88
C SER A 190 0.23 -7.19 -3.88
N VAL A 191 -0.48 -6.07 -3.82
CA VAL A 191 -0.24 -4.90 -4.67
C VAL A 191 0.27 -3.77 -3.81
N GLU A 192 1.51 -3.38 -4.05
CA GLU A 192 2.17 -2.24 -3.42
C GLU A 192 2.20 -1.06 -4.39
N LEU A 193 1.77 0.09 -3.89
CA LEU A 193 1.87 1.38 -4.57
C LEU A 193 2.89 2.25 -3.86
N ASP A 194 3.84 2.79 -4.63
CA ASP A 194 4.76 3.84 -4.22
C ASP A 194 4.41 5.12 -4.99
N VAL A 195 4.00 6.17 -4.27
CA VAL A 195 3.58 7.47 -4.85
C VAL A 195 4.52 8.58 -4.41
N THR A 196 4.92 9.41 -5.37
CA THR A 196 5.67 10.66 -5.14
C THR A 196 5.14 11.76 -6.06
N ASP A 197 5.46 13.02 -5.77
CA ASP A 197 5.18 14.16 -6.64
C ASP A 197 6.44 14.80 -7.24
N GLY A 198 7.63 14.24 -6.96
CA GLY A 198 8.93 14.75 -7.38
C GLY A 198 9.33 16.10 -6.78
N VAL A 199 8.46 16.78 -6.01
CA VAL A 199 8.69 18.11 -5.44
C VAL A 199 9.02 18.01 -3.95
N TYR A 200 8.17 17.32 -3.21
CA TYR A 200 8.38 17.05 -1.78
C TYR A 200 9.10 15.71 -1.56
N ASP A 201 9.17 14.86 -2.60
CA ASP A 201 9.92 13.59 -2.68
C ASP A 201 9.88 12.80 -1.35
N ALA A 202 11.02 12.54 -0.71
CA ALA A 202 11.11 11.73 0.50
C ALA A 202 10.22 12.21 1.66
N SER A 203 9.85 13.50 1.71
CA SER A 203 9.02 14.03 2.81
C SER A 203 7.54 13.70 2.68
N CYS A 204 7.05 13.44 1.46
CA CYS A 204 5.64 13.10 1.21
C CYS A 204 5.42 11.78 0.47
N ARG A 205 6.49 11.03 0.18
CA ARG A 205 6.41 9.69 -0.42
C ARG A 205 5.55 8.76 0.43
N GLN A 206 4.61 8.08 -0.22
CA GLN A 206 3.72 7.11 0.44
C GLN A 206 3.90 5.72 -0.18
N ARG A 207 3.94 4.70 0.68
CA ARG A 207 3.93 3.29 0.30
C ARG A 207 2.75 2.59 0.93
N ILE A 208 1.89 2.01 0.10
CA ILE A 208 0.62 1.41 0.52
C ILE A 208 0.54 0.03 -0.11
N ALA A 209 0.17 -0.99 0.67
CA ALA A 209 -0.02 -2.34 0.19
C ALA A 209 -1.45 -2.83 0.49
N VAL A 210 -2.05 -3.51 -0.47
CA VAL A 210 -3.34 -4.20 -0.32
C VAL A 210 -3.21 -5.64 -0.82
N ASN A 211 -4.04 -6.52 -0.29
CA ASN A 211 -4.00 -7.95 -0.60
C ASN A 211 -5.36 -8.42 -1.14
N THR A 212 -5.33 -9.30 -2.12
CA THR A 212 -6.51 -9.95 -2.72
C THR A 212 -6.30 -11.46 -2.71
N GLY A 213 -7.26 -12.21 -2.18
CA GLY A 213 -7.27 -13.67 -2.27
C GLY A 213 -7.73 -14.14 -3.64
N VAL A 214 -7.08 -15.16 -4.21
CA VAL A 214 -7.51 -15.80 -5.46
C VAL A 214 -8.04 -17.19 -5.17
N THR A 215 -9.33 -17.38 -5.39
CA THR A 215 -9.98 -18.68 -5.21
C THR A 215 -9.79 -19.51 -6.48
N LYS A 216 -9.22 -20.71 -6.36
CA LYS A 216 -9.07 -21.61 -7.50
C LYS A 216 -10.44 -22.01 -8.05
N VAL A 217 -10.59 -21.98 -9.37
CA VAL A 217 -11.79 -22.51 -10.02
C VAL A 217 -11.68 -24.04 -10.06
N GLU A 218 -12.47 -24.72 -9.24
CA GLU A 218 -12.61 -26.18 -9.32
C GLU A 218 -13.53 -26.53 -10.49
N ILE A 219 -12.96 -27.07 -11.56
CA ILE A 219 -13.75 -27.63 -12.65
C ILE A 219 -14.44 -28.88 -12.12
N PRO A 220 -15.78 -29.00 -12.17
CA PRO A 220 -16.48 -30.15 -11.65
C PRO A 220 -16.05 -31.41 -12.42
N VAL A 221 -15.53 -32.41 -11.70
CA VAL A 221 -15.17 -33.70 -12.28
C VAL A 221 -16.46 -34.46 -12.58
N ILE A 222 -16.75 -34.65 -13.87
CA ILE A 222 -17.89 -35.50 -14.28
C ILE A 222 -17.42 -36.96 -14.18
N PRO A 223 -18.07 -37.82 -13.38
CA PRO A 223 -17.68 -39.23 -13.29
C PRO A 223 -18.17 -40.02 -14.53
N PRO A 224 -17.45 -41.07 -14.95
CA PRO A 224 -17.96 -42.00 -15.95
C PRO A 224 -19.09 -42.84 -15.34
N LEU A 225 -20.07 -43.22 -16.18
CA LEU A 225 -21.19 -44.05 -15.76
C LEU A 225 -20.89 -45.52 -16.06
N LEU A 226 -20.81 -46.36 -15.02
CA LEU A 226 -20.78 -47.81 -15.22
C LEU A 226 -22.13 -48.23 -15.80
N PHE A 227 -22.10 -48.72 -17.03
CA PHE A 227 -23.30 -49.12 -17.75
C PHE A 227 -23.63 -50.59 -17.49
N ASP A 228 -22.65 -51.47 -17.62
CA ASP A 228 -22.85 -52.93 -17.46
C ASP A 228 -21.52 -53.64 -17.15
N GLU A 229 -21.59 -54.76 -16.44
CA GLU A 229 -20.44 -55.60 -16.11
C GLU A 229 -20.85 -57.08 -16.05
N PHE A 230 -20.26 -57.91 -16.91
CA PHE A 230 -20.67 -59.31 -17.03
C PHE A 230 -19.55 -60.24 -17.53
N PRO A 231 -19.50 -61.51 -17.06
CA PRO A 231 -18.60 -62.52 -17.61
C PRO A 231 -19.07 -62.96 -19.00
N THR A 232 -18.13 -63.20 -19.92
CA THR A 232 -18.45 -63.75 -21.24
C THR A 232 -18.87 -65.22 -21.14
N LEU A 233 -20.07 -65.54 -21.62
CA LEU A 233 -20.60 -66.91 -21.63
C LEU A 233 -20.73 -67.46 -23.05
N SER A 234 -21.35 -66.70 -23.95
CA SER A 234 -21.57 -67.05 -25.35
C SER A 234 -21.56 -65.79 -26.21
N ASN A 235 -21.33 -65.93 -27.52
CA ASN A 235 -21.34 -64.78 -28.42
C ASN A 235 -22.71 -64.10 -28.49
N ASP A 236 -23.80 -64.85 -28.34
CA ASP A 236 -25.15 -64.27 -28.47
C ASP A 236 -25.54 -63.46 -27.23
N ASP A 237 -25.10 -63.88 -26.04
CA ASP A 237 -25.25 -63.07 -24.82
C ASP A 237 -24.38 -61.81 -24.89
N ASP A 238 -23.11 -61.95 -25.30
CA ASP A 238 -22.20 -60.81 -25.49
C ASP A 238 -22.79 -59.79 -26.50
N LYS A 239 -23.35 -60.25 -27.63
CA LYS A 239 -24.02 -59.38 -28.62
C LYS A 239 -25.20 -58.63 -28.03
N ALA A 240 -26.06 -59.30 -27.26
CA ALA A 240 -27.23 -58.65 -26.67
C ALA A 240 -26.83 -57.52 -25.70
N ARG A 241 -25.74 -57.69 -24.93
CA ARG A 241 -25.21 -56.62 -24.07
C ARG A 241 -24.56 -55.49 -24.87
N LEU A 242 -23.81 -55.83 -25.92
CA LEU A 242 -23.23 -54.85 -26.83
C LEU A 242 -24.30 -54.06 -27.61
N ASP A 243 -25.45 -54.68 -27.91
CA ASP A 243 -26.59 -53.99 -28.53
C ASP A 243 -27.15 -52.91 -27.62
N ASN A 244 -27.24 -53.17 -26.31
CA ASN A 244 -27.67 -52.17 -25.34
C ASN A 244 -26.67 -51.02 -25.24
N LEU A 245 -25.36 -51.30 -25.25
CA LEU A 245 -24.33 -50.24 -25.31
C LEU A 245 -24.48 -49.39 -26.57
N ALA A 246 -24.74 -50.02 -27.73
CA ALA A 246 -24.95 -49.28 -28.97
C ALA A 246 -26.20 -48.37 -28.91
N ILE A 247 -27.28 -48.83 -28.28
CA ILE A 247 -28.50 -48.02 -28.04
C ILE A 247 -28.18 -46.82 -27.14
N GLU A 248 -27.42 -47.02 -26.06
CA GLU A 248 -27.04 -45.92 -25.17
C GLU A 248 -26.16 -44.88 -25.87
N LEU A 249 -25.24 -45.32 -26.73
CA LEU A 249 -24.43 -44.42 -27.54
C LEU A 249 -25.25 -43.67 -28.60
N GLN A 250 -26.38 -44.22 -29.05
CA GLN A 250 -27.32 -43.50 -29.91
C GLN A 250 -28.10 -42.43 -29.12
N ASN A 251 -28.57 -42.77 -27.92
CA ASN A 251 -29.28 -41.85 -27.03
C ASN A 251 -28.38 -40.71 -26.53
N ASN A 252 -27.07 -40.97 -26.40
CA ASN A 252 -26.08 -40.02 -25.92
C ASN A 252 -25.03 -39.72 -27.01
N PRO A 253 -25.34 -38.87 -28.01
CA PRO A 253 -24.50 -38.70 -29.20
C PRO A 253 -23.08 -38.17 -28.90
N ASN A 254 -22.92 -37.45 -27.80
CA ASN A 254 -21.63 -36.87 -27.38
C ASN A 254 -20.86 -37.77 -26.40
N ALA A 255 -21.43 -38.88 -25.94
CA ALA A 255 -20.74 -39.80 -25.04
C ALA A 255 -19.84 -40.77 -25.84
N GLN A 256 -18.78 -41.25 -25.18
CA GLN A 256 -17.95 -42.36 -25.66
C GLN A 256 -18.29 -43.64 -24.90
N GLY A 257 -18.20 -44.77 -25.60
CA GLY A 257 -18.31 -46.10 -25.01
C GLY A 257 -16.92 -46.61 -24.64
N TYR A 258 -16.69 -46.87 -23.36
CA TYR A 258 -15.45 -47.45 -22.86
C TYR A 258 -15.68 -48.92 -22.49
N ILE A 259 -14.88 -49.83 -23.03
CA ILE A 259 -14.98 -51.26 -22.71
C ILE A 259 -13.66 -51.70 -22.09
N ILE A 260 -13.71 -52.09 -20.82
CA ILE A 260 -12.58 -52.67 -20.11
C ILE A 260 -12.72 -54.19 -20.16
N MET A 261 -11.69 -54.84 -20.70
CA MET A 261 -11.68 -56.29 -20.92
C MET A 261 -10.71 -56.97 -19.96
N TYR A 262 -11.25 -57.69 -18.99
CA TYR A 262 -10.46 -58.43 -17.98
C TYR A 262 -10.22 -59.86 -18.45
N GLN A 263 -8.98 -60.35 -18.39
CA GLN A 263 -8.66 -61.72 -18.81
C GLN A 263 -8.99 -62.73 -17.71
N GLY A 264 -9.80 -63.73 -18.03
CA GLY A 264 -10.08 -64.83 -17.10
C GLY A 264 -8.95 -65.84 -17.02
N THR A 265 -8.78 -66.46 -15.85
CA THR A 265 -7.78 -67.52 -15.60
C THR A 265 -8.35 -68.92 -15.81
N ASP A 266 -9.68 -69.09 -15.77
CA ASP A 266 -10.33 -70.38 -15.95
C ASP A 266 -10.16 -70.97 -17.36
N ARG A 267 -10.35 -72.29 -17.49
CA ARG A 267 -10.12 -73.04 -18.74
C ARG A 267 -10.96 -72.51 -19.91
N ARG A 268 -12.15 -71.96 -19.68
CA ARG A 268 -12.98 -71.36 -20.73
C ARG A 268 -12.36 -70.05 -21.23
N SER A 269 -11.90 -69.20 -20.33
CA SER A 269 -11.28 -67.91 -20.64
C SER A 269 -9.96 -68.02 -21.38
N GLN A 270 -9.23 -69.13 -21.20
CA GLN A 270 -8.03 -69.43 -22.02
C GLN A 270 -8.37 -69.61 -23.52
N ARG A 271 -9.61 -69.98 -23.85
CA ARG A 271 -10.09 -70.09 -25.24
C ARG A 271 -10.75 -68.80 -25.73
N ARG A 272 -11.46 -68.10 -24.83
CA ARG A 272 -12.11 -66.79 -25.02
C ARG A 272 -11.27 -65.68 -24.39
N THR A 273 -10.08 -65.46 -24.95
CA THR A 273 -9.13 -64.44 -24.47
C THR A 273 -9.69 -63.03 -24.63
N SER A 274 -9.34 -62.12 -23.72
CA SER A 274 -9.76 -60.72 -23.76
C SER A 274 -9.41 -60.04 -25.07
N GLU A 275 -8.26 -60.33 -25.69
CA GLU A 275 -7.85 -59.77 -26.99
C GLU A 275 -8.80 -60.15 -28.13
N ARG A 276 -9.13 -61.45 -28.23
CA ARG A 276 -10.11 -61.95 -29.22
C ARG A 276 -11.49 -61.33 -29.03
N LEU A 277 -11.92 -61.21 -27.78
CA LEU A 277 -13.22 -60.65 -27.45
C LEU A 277 -13.27 -59.12 -27.62
N SER A 278 -12.16 -58.43 -27.40
CA SER A 278 -12.00 -57.00 -27.69
C SER A 278 -12.19 -56.74 -29.18
N LYS A 279 -11.52 -57.52 -30.03
CA LYS A 279 -11.67 -57.44 -31.48
C LYS A 279 -13.10 -57.78 -31.93
N PHE A 280 -13.68 -58.85 -31.36
CA PHE A 280 -15.07 -59.24 -31.63
C PHE A 280 -16.05 -58.11 -31.29
N ALA A 281 -15.92 -57.50 -30.11
CA ALA A 281 -16.79 -56.42 -29.67
C ALA A 281 -16.68 -55.18 -30.57
N LEU A 282 -15.45 -54.78 -30.92
CA LEU A 282 -15.21 -53.67 -31.84
C LEU A 282 -15.81 -53.96 -33.23
N ASP A 283 -15.52 -55.14 -33.80
CA ASP A 283 -16.05 -55.54 -35.10
C ASP A 283 -17.57 -55.55 -35.11
N TYR A 284 -18.20 -56.08 -34.06
CA TYR A 284 -19.66 -56.13 -33.94
C TYR A 284 -20.28 -54.73 -33.81
N LEU A 285 -19.78 -53.90 -32.89
CA LEU A 285 -20.29 -52.55 -32.68
C LEU A 285 -20.14 -51.66 -33.91
N VAL A 286 -19.00 -51.75 -34.61
CA VAL A 286 -18.72 -50.91 -35.79
C VAL A 286 -19.40 -51.47 -37.04
N LYS A 287 -19.16 -52.73 -37.39
CA LYS A 287 -19.61 -53.28 -38.68
C LYS A 287 -21.08 -53.69 -38.66
N THR A 288 -21.60 -54.14 -37.52
CA THR A 288 -22.98 -54.61 -37.42
C THR A 288 -23.91 -53.54 -36.86
N ARG A 289 -23.48 -52.81 -35.81
CA ARG A 289 -24.32 -51.77 -35.18
C ARG A 289 -24.06 -50.35 -35.69
N GLY A 290 -23.07 -50.15 -36.54
CA GLY A 290 -22.78 -48.85 -37.17
C GLY A 290 -22.30 -47.79 -36.20
N VAL A 291 -21.76 -48.17 -35.04
CA VAL A 291 -21.19 -47.21 -34.09
C VAL A 291 -19.91 -46.65 -34.68
N ASP A 292 -19.75 -45.33 -34.66
CA ASP A 292 -18.53 -44.67 -35.08
C ASP A 292 -17.34 -45.17 -34.22
N PRO A 293 -16.28 -45.75 -34.82
CA PRO A 293 -15.15 -46.28 -34.08
C PRO A 293 -14.43 -45.22 -33.22
N SER A 294 -14.50 -43.93 -33.57
CA SER A 294 -13.93 -42.84 -32.77
C SER A 294 -14.65 -42.64 -31.43
N ARG A 295 -15.85 -43.20 -31.28
CA ARG A 295 -16.66 -43.16 -30.05
C ARG A 295 -16.47 -44.39 -29.17
N LEU A 296 -15.57 -45.30 -29.54
CA LEU A 296 -15.31 -46.52 -28.80
C LEU A 296 -13.86 -46.58 -28.36
N GLN A 297 -13.64 -46.85 -27.08
CA GLN A 297 -12.32 -47.14 -26.54
C GLN A 297 -12.36 -48.49 -25.83
N ILE A 298 -11.51 -49.41 -26.26
CA ILE A 298 -11.35 -50.70 -25.59
C ILE A 298 -9.99 -50.72 -24.92
N VAL A 299 -9.97 -51.01 -23.62
CA VAL A 299 -8.74 -51.12 -22.84
C VAL A 299 -8.64 -52.51 -22.20
N ARG A 300 -7.40 -52.94 -22.00
CA ARG A 300 -7.09 -54.15 -21.27
C ARG A 300 -7.16 -53.85 -19.77
N GLY A 301 -7.99 -54.62 -19.06
CA GLY A 301 -8.00 -54.63 -17.60
C GLY A 301 -7.00 -55.65 -17.02
N GLY A 302 -7.13 -55.89 -15.72
CA GLY A 302 -6.38 -56.92 -15.01
C GLY A 302 -6.85 -58.35 -15.27
N SER A 303 -6.53 -59.25 -14.35
CA SER A 303 -6.86 -60.67 -14.45
C SER A 303 -7.96 -61.02 -13.46
N ARG A 304 -8.95 -61.80 -13.91
CA ARG A 304 -10.06 -62.26 -13.09
C ARG A 304 -10.22 -63.78 -13.19
N THR A 305 -11.15 -64.35 -12.45
CA THR A 305 -11.47 -65.79 -12.58
C THR A 305 -12.01 -66.11 -13.97
N THR A 306 -12.95 -65.28 -14.46
CA THR A 306 -13.59 -65.41 -15.78
C THR A 306 -13.34 -64.15 -16.61
N THR A 307 -13.22 -64.29 -17.93
CA THR A 307 -13.10 -63.13 -18.83
C THR A 307 -14.36 -62.28 -18.72
N THR A 308 -14.21 -61.00 -18.44
CA THR A 308 -15.33 -60.11 -18.09
C THR A 308 -15.28 -58.83 -18.92
N TYR A 309 -16.43 -58.45 -19.43
CA TYR A 309 -16.70 -57.13 -19.99
C TYR A 309 -17.06 -56.19 -18.84
N GLN A 310 -16.50 -54.99 -18.85
CA GLN A 310 -16.99 -53.88 -18.04
C GLN A 310 -17.14 -52.67 -18.96
N MET A 311 -18.38 -52.25 -19.17
CA MET A 311 -18.75 -51.23 -20.14
C MET A 311 -19.15 -49.94 -19.42
N TRP A 312 -18.64 -48.82 -19.91
CA TRP A 312 -18.87 -47.50 -19.36
C TRP A 312 -19.36 -46.55 -20.44
N LEU A 313 -20.21 -45.60 -20.03
CA LEU A 313 -20.52 -44.41 -20.80
C LEU A 313 -19.74 -43.24 -20.24
N VAL A 314 -18.99 -42.56 -21.10
CA VAL A 314 -18.12 -41.44 -20.74
C VAL A 314 -18.65 -40.17 -21.42
N PRO A 315 -19.40 -39.31 -20.70
CA PRO A 315 -19.85 -38.03 -21.21
C PRO A 315 -18.69 -37.09 -21.57
N PRO A 316 -18.94 -36.03 -22.36
CA PRO A 316 -17.96 -34.98 -22.59
C PRO A 316 -17.46 -34.36 -21.28
N GLY A 317 -16.14 -34.24 -21.13
CA GLY A 317 -15.51 -33.69 -19.92
C GLY A 317 -15.47 -34.65 -18.73
N ALA A 318 -15.99 -35.87 -18.87
CA ALA A 318 -15.86 -36.89 -17.83
C ALA A 318 -14.46 -37.48 -17.78
N THR A 319 -14.08 -37.91 -16.59
CA THR A 319 -12.85 -38.70 -16.40
C THR A 319 -13.02 -40.08 -17.03
N THR A 320 -11.94 -40.59 -17.62
CA THR A 320 -11.94 -41.95 -18.18
C THR A 320 -11.93 -42.99 -17.05
N PRO A 321 -12.65 -44.11 -17.19
CA PRO A 321 -12.69 -45.15 -16.17
C PRO A 321 -11.32 -45.82 -16.02
N VAL A 322 -10.92 -46.07 -14.78
CA VAL A 322 -9.65 -46.73 -14.45
C VAL A 322 -9.92 -48.24 -14.29
N PRO A 323 -9.22 -49.12 -15.01
CA PRO A 323 -9.33 -50.56 -14.79
C PRO A 323 -8.83 -50.92 -13.39
N ASN A 324 -9.58 -51.77 -12.70
CA ASN A 324 -9.11 -52.37 -11.45
C ASN A 324 -8.16 -53.55 -11.76
N GLU A 325 -7.41 -54.01 -10.76
CA GLU A 325 -6.57 -55.20 -10.89
C GLU A 325 -7.38 -56.50 -10.94
#